data_AF-A0A4Z1I4Y4-F1
#
_entry.id   AF-A0A4Z1I4Y4-F1
#
_cell.length_a   1.000
_cell.length_b   1.000
_cell.length_c   1.000
_cell.angle_alpha   90.00
_cell.angle_beta   90.00
_cell.angle_gamma   90.00
#
_symmetry.space_group_name_H-M   'P 1'
#
loop_
_entity.id
_entity.type
_entity.pdbx_description
1 polymer ?
#
loop_
_entity_poly.entity_id
_entity_poly.type
_entity_poly.pdbx_seq_one_letter_code
_entity_poly.pdbx_strand_id
1 'polypeptide(L)'
;MPYNARVEVLPEPAQTKLDQILSRSKEIRLPATEQKLLSDLVPGLVVSCGLSRSPAFDCLPVVSHWGERTGESSAPDPAATIKLSSTWEATHVVSEGATMQCPLGAPSWALKTHGISPLHTESSKFSQTYSAETKTLTTTVALARRIDTPRTGGVLGAATDISRVRNARVADAVDCAMGMLSDAAELLAARNKVIETGITEHLVFSEVHEAIIPTWCSVRKPLPPKLSGVALSTDQATIDVLAGEDCEGPLLNTSIFSMSVGYNRGVYGGSISGLWAIMDSGFFLDYSIGKDSAAMAGKLASTFSEVAAIAEASVSAGEHITDIRIVKGCNYSCLRQKTIIEDIDPGRSRPCIVIWNDLARLARYKLADAVFCHVYYDGGGGEQMAAMAGLGCVVHDWIDLGADIACGEICNIIPTLTGGSLEEEPLAEVYSLFMGAIIWYRDNDRFNPAALCILFTHCWQLANCRHRPISLLGRTDLDTVSRGILPTVPQERPSLEHFRACGTKIERSERALINAEARLQSIVSSNPLPETRSVVELLVNPVIAYVRGGNSLPFESEFVGAVLAAEIALPQGQKIMELWDLTIVMWESGAMWATGIASLCYTHTGKFNCDRARDDLSGTTWS
;
A
#
# COMPACT_ATOMS: atom_id res chain seq x y z
N MET A 1 24.88 43.89 -11.55
CA MET A 1 25.56 44.60 -10.44
C MET A 1 24.51 45.14 -9.48
N PRO A 2 24.78 45.12 -8.17
CA PRO A 2 23.82 44.65 -7.16
C PRO A 2 22.98 45.77 -6.54
N TYR A 3 21.74 45.43 -6.19
CA TYR A 3 20.91 46.22 -5.29
C TYR A 3 20.96 45.61 -3.88
N ASN A 4 21.51 46.37 -2.95
CA ASN A 4 21.40 46.16 -1.50
C ASN A 4 19.95 46.32 -1.07
N ALA A 5 19.37 45.30 -0.43
CA ALA A 5 18.15 45.43 0.37
C ALA A 5 18.50 45.26 1.85
N ARG A 6 18.07 46.25 2.63
CA ARG A 6 18.26 46.42 4.06
C ARG A 6 17.55 45.32 4.85
N VAL A 7 18.21 44.80 5.88
CA VAL A 7 17.55 44.08 6.98
C VAL A 7 16.79 45.13 7.79
N GLU A 8 15.46 45.13 7.71
CA GLU A 8 14.63 45.93 8.61
C GLU A 8 14.67 45.32 10.02
N VAL A 9 15.08 46.14 10.98
CA VAL A 9 15.02 45.86 12.41
C VAL A 9 13.55 45.81 12.81
N LEU A 10 13.13 44.69 13.40
CA LEU A 10 11.77 44.51 13.92
C LEU A 10 11.44 45.63 14.93
N PRO A 11 10.20 46.16 14.95
CA PRO A 11 9.82 47.23 15.86
C PRO A 11 10.03 46.85 17.33
N GLU A 12 10.56 47.79 18.12
CA GLU A 12 10.98 47.66 19.54
C GLU A 12 10.06 46.84 20.48
N PRO A 13 8.72 46.81 20.34
CA PRO A 13 7.88 45.98 21.21
C PRO A 13 8.10 44.48 21.03
N ALA A 14 8.49 44.03 19.83
CA ALA A 14 8.69 42.60 19.52
C ALA A 14 10.03 42.08 20.06
N GLN A 15 11.09 42.90 19.95
CA GLN A 15 12.41 42.58 20.49
C GLN A 15 12.39 42.54 22.03
N THR A 16 11.66 43.48 22.66
CA THR A 16 11.50 43.53 24.13
C THR A 16 10.78 42.29 24.68
N LYS A 17 9.78 41.76 23.95
CA LYS A 17 9.09 40.51 24.31
C LYS A 17 10.00 39.29 24.20
N LEU A 18 10.80 39.23 23.13
CA LEU A 18 11.76 38.15 22.91
C LEU A 18 12.86 38.15 23.99
N ASP A 19 13.36 39.32 24.36
CA ASP A 19 14.37 39.48 25.40
C ASP A 19 13.82 39.14 26.79
N GLN A 20 12.55 39.46 27.07
CA GLN A 20 11.85 39.02 28.29
C GLN A 20 11.71 37.51 28.36
N ILE A 21 11.34 36.83 27.26
CA ILE A 21 11.23 35.36 27.21
C ILE A 21 12.60 34.71 27.40
N LEU A 22 13.64 35.21 26.74
CA LEU A 22 15.01 34.70 26.87
C LEU A 22 15.58 34.94 28.28
N SER A 23 15.25 36.05 28.93
CA SER A 23 15.69 36.33 30.31
C SER A 23 15.12 35.35 31.34
N ARG A 24 13.90 34.84 31.14
CA ARG A 24 13.24 33.87 32.03
C ARG A 24 13.68 32.42 31.83
N SER A 25 14.29 32.10 30.68
CA SER A 25 14.86 30.77 30.43
C SER A 25 15.98 30.39 31.42
N LYS A 26 16.60 31.39 32.06
CA LYS A 26 17.67 31.20 33.05
C LYS A 26 17.15 30.92 34.46
N GLU A 27 15.84 31.00 34.70
CA GLU A 27 15.21 30.68 35.99
C GLU A 27 14.91 29.17 36.14
N ILE A 28 15.05 28.37 35.07
CA ILE A 28 14.80 26.92 35.06
C ILE A 28 16.05 26.15 35.50
N ARG A 29 16.59 26.46 36.68
CA ARG A 29 17.56 25.60 37.36
C ARG A 29 17.40 25.73 38.87
N LEU A 30 16.76 24.75 39.51
CA LEU A 30 16.95 24.28 40.91
C LEU A 30 16.02 23.05 41.19
N PRO A 31 16.22 22.27 42.28
CA PRO A 31 16.62 20.86 42.20
C PRO A 31 15.51 19.82 42.49
N ALA A 32 15.87 18.55 42.23
CA ALA A 32 15.07 17.34 42.30
C ALA A 32 14.33 17.11 43.62
N THR A 33 13.04 16.78 43.54
CA THR A 33 12.38 15.64 44.23
C THR A 33 10.92 15.45 43.78
N GLU A 34 10.52 14.18 43.59
CA GLU A 34 9.16 13.60 43.57
C GLU A 34 8.24 13.71 42.30
N GLN A 35 8.19 12.58 41.56
CA GLN A 35 7.14 11.94 40.73
C GLN A 35 6.35 12.64 39.58
N LYS A 36 6.58 12.05 38.38
CA LYS A 36 5.71 11.71 37.22
C LYS A 36 5.22 12.76 36.18
N LEU A 37 5.24 12.23 34.93
CA LEU A 37 4.43 12.48 33.72
C LEU A 37 4.97 13.44 32.65
N LEU A 38 5.42 12.80 31.55
CA LEU A 38 5.12 13.10 30.15
C LEU A 38 4.25 14.34 29.91
N SER A 39 4.93 15.46 29.71
CA SER A 39 4.52 16.59 28.89
C SER A 39 5.82 17.02 28.21
N ASP A 40 5.87 17.20 26.90
CA ASP A 40 5.12 18.19 26.16
C ASP A 40 4.88 17.67 24.72
N LEU A 41 3.88 18.24 24.02
CA LEU A 41 3.56 18.05 22.61
C LEU A 41 4.12 19.27 21.82
N VAL A 42 4.63 19.08 20.59
CA VAL A 42 5.51 20.03 19.85
C VAL A 42 5.05 21.50 19.96
N PRO A 43 5.98 22.44 20.23
CA PRO A 43 5.73 23.86 20.01
C PRO A 43 5.87 24.22 18.51
N GLY A 44 4.83 24.81 17.92
CA GLY A 44 4.95 25.68 16.73
C GLY A 44 4.08 25.31 15.52
N LEU A 45 3.64 26.35 14.79
CA LEU A 45 2.88 26.24 13.54
C LEU A 45 3.83 26.01 12.35
N VAL A 46 3.64 24.95 11.58
CA VAL A 46 4.27 24.76 10.25
C VAL A 46 3.17 24.39 9.24
N VAL A 47 3.12 25.08 8.10
CA VAL A 47 2.20 24.82 6.98
C VAL A 47 2.92 23.94 5.96
N SER A 48 2.41 22.73 5.66
CA SER A 48 2.96 21.86 4.59
C SER A 48 1.89 20.91 3.98
N CYS A 49 2.12 20.51 2.73
CA CYS A 49 1.11 20.18 1.71
C CYS A 49 0.63 18.70 1.68
N GLY A 50 -0.66 18.43 1.95
CA GLY A 50 -1.38 17.21 1.52
C GLY A 50 -2.78 17.01 2.13
N LEU A 51 -3.53 15.98 1.69
CA LEU A 51 -4.96 15.74 2.00
C LEU A 51 -5.30 14.35 2.58
N SER A 52 -4.29 13.55 2.95
CA SER A 52 -4.55 12.22 3.53
C SER A 52 -5.32 12.32 4.85
N ARG A 53 -6.19 11.34 5.14
CA ARG A 53 -6.80 11.19 6.47
C ARG A 53 -5.91 10.42 7.47
N SER A 54 -4.67 10.07 7.09
CA SER A 54 -3.70 9.51 8.03
C SER A 54 -3.40 10.52 9.17
N PRO A 55 -3.01 10.08 10.38
CA PRO A 55 -2.54 10.95 11.45
C PRO A 55 -1.17 11.54 11.09
N ALA A 56 -0.52 11.00 10.06
CA ALA A 56 0.54 11.62 9.28
C ALA A 56 0.07 12.96 8.72
N PHE A 57 0.53 14.04 9.35
CA PHE A 57 0.15 15.43 9.13
C PHE A 57 0.03 15.87 7.67
N ASP A 58 -1.13 16.45 7.32
CA ASP A 58 -1.42 17.00 6.00
C ASP A 58 -2.60 18.01 5.99
N CYS A 59 -2.37 19.17 5.37
CA CYS A 59 -3.22 20.34 5.05
C CYS A 59 -4.77 20.24 4.90
N LEU A 60 -5.49 19.61 5.82
CA LEU A 60 -6.87 19.96 6.18
C LEU A 60 -7.05 19.74 7.69
N PRO A 61 -7.87 20.56 8.39
CA PRO A 61 -8.37 20.15 9.69
C PRO A 61 -9.31 18.96 9.49
N VAL A 62 -8.72 17.76 9.38
CA VAL A 62 -9.45 16.50 9.39
C VAL A 62 -9.51 16.01 10.83
N VAL A 63 -10.69 15.56 11.25
CA VAL A 63 -10.82 14.83 12.50
C VAL A 63 -9.97 13.58 12.36
N SER A 64 -9.18 13.25 13.39
CA SER A 64 -8.42 12.00 13.40
C SER A 64 -9.36 10.84 13.03
N HIS A 65 -8.99 10.09 11.98
CA HIS A 65 -9.79 8.99 11.44
C HIS A 65 -10.08 7.88 12.48
N TRP A 66 -9.35 7.90 13.60
CA TRP A 66 -9.49 6.97 14.73
C TRP A 66 -10.90 7.06 15.34
N GLY A 67 -11.52 8.24 15.32
CA GLY A 67 -12.88 8.46 15.85
C GLY A 67 -14.00 8.36 14.80
N GLU A 68 -13.71 8.50 13.51
CA GLU A 68 -14.73 8.54 12.44
C GLU A 68 -15.25 7.15 12.04
N ARG A 69 -14.58 6.07 12.44
CA ARG A 69 -14.80 4.70 11.93
C ARG A 69 -15.29 3.72 12.97
N THR A 70 -16.07 4.21 13.93
CA THR A 70 -16.44 3.43 15.13
C THR A 70 -17.58 2.47 14.85
N GLY A 71 -17.54 1.29 15.50
CA GLY A 71 -18.49 0.21 15.22
C GLY A 71 -18.02 -0.76 14.13
N GLU A 72 -16.80 -0.59 13.60
CA GLU A 72 -16.16 -1.61 12.78
C GLU A 72 -15.72 -2.79 13.66
N SER A 73 -16.12 -3.99 13.25
CA SER A 73 -15.75 -5.26 13.89
C SER A 73 -15.22 -6.24 12.85
N SER A 74 -14.43 -7.20 13.30
CA SER A 74 -14.05 -8.37 12.49
C SER A 74 -14.78 -9.64 12.93
N ALA A 75 -14.81 -10.65 12.07
CA ALA A 75 -15.18 -12.00 12.45
C ALA A 75 -14.34 -12.48 13.66
N PRO A 76 -14.91 -13.33 14.54
CA PRO A 76 -14.14 -13.95 15.62
C PRO A 76 -12.96 -14.78 15.08
N ASP A 77 -11.84 -14.75 15.79
CA ASP A 77 -10.69 -15.62 15.51
C ASP A 77 -10.78 -16.84 16.44
N PRO A 78 -11.12 -18.04 15.95
CA PRO A 78 -11.30 -19.21 16.80
C PRO A 78 -9.99 -19.71 17.44
N ALA A 79 -8.83 -19.29 16.92
CA ALA A 79 -7.53 -19.62 17.49
C ALA A 79 -7.07 -18.60 18.54
N ALA A 80 -7.80 -17.49 18.70
CA ALA A 80 -7.45 -16.47 19.68
C ALA A 80 -7.68 -16.96 21.11
N THR A 81 -6.73 -16.62 21.98
CA THR A 81 -6.75 -17.04 23.40
C THR A 81 -6.61 -15.87 24.36
N ILE A 82 -6.12 -14.74 23.87
CA ILE A 82 -5.93 -13.52 24.63
C ILE A 82 -6.67 -12.36 23.97
N LYS A 83 -7.06 -11.40 24.79
CA LYS A 83 -7.61 -10.11 24.37
C LYS A 83 -6.66 -9.01 24.83
N LEU A 84 -6.28 -8.14 23.90
CA LEU A 84 -5.67 -6.86 24.22
C LEU A 84 -6.74 -5.79 24.17
N SER A 85 -6.74 -4.89 25.14
CA SER A 85 -7.64 -3.73 25.17
C SER A 85 -6.82 -2.47 25.36
N SER A 86 -7.14 -1.43 24.59
CA SER A 86 -6.51 -0.12 24.71
C SER A 86 -7.59 0.95 24.79
N THR A 87 -7.47 1.86 25.74
CA THR A 87 -8.31 3.06 25.79
C THR A 87 -7.45 4.26 25.46
N TRP A 88 -7.87 5.00 24.45
CA TRP A 88 -7.27 6.24 24.01
C TRP A 88 -8.18 7.38 24.38
N GLU A 89 -7.62 8.54 24.68
CA GLU A 89 -8.39 9.75 24.94
C GLU A 89 -7.98 10.83 23.94
N ALA A 90 -8.98 11.42 23.29
CA ALA A 90 -8.80 12.53 22.39
C ALA A 90 -8.67 13.82 23.21
N THR A 91 -7.49 14.43 23.13
CA THR A 91 -7.22 15.79 23.60
C THR A 91 -7.17 16.73 22.42
N HIS A 92 -7.68 17.94 22.59
CA HIS A 92 -7.70 18.93 21.51
C HIS A 92 -6.52 19.88 21.69
N VAL A 93 -5.71 20.01 20.66
CA VAL A 93 -4.50 20.84 20.69
C VAL A 93 -4.83 22.19 20.05
N VAL A 94 -5.17 23.19 20.87
CA VAL A 94 -5.66 24.51 20.43
C VAL A 94 -4.67 25.26 19.53
N SER A 95 -3.37 24.96 19.61
CA SER A 95 -2.32 25.54 18.76
C SER A 95 -2.15 24.87 17.40
N GLU A 96 -2.85 23.76 17.12
CA GLU A 96 -2.69 22.94 15.91
C GLU A 96 -4.05 22.71 15.24
N GLY A 97 -4.21 23.13 13.97
CA GLY A 97 -5.45 22.90 13.21
C GLY A 97 -6.66 23.72 13.67
N ALA A 98 -6.46 24.72 14.53
CA ALA A 98 -7.53 25.64 14.91
C ALA A 98 -7.92 26.53 13.71
N THR A 99 -9.10 26.29 13.16
CA THR A 99 -9.71 27.13 12.13
C THR A 99 -10.98 27.79 12.66
N MET A 100 -11.58 28.70 11.89
CA MET A 100 -12.93 29.20 12.23
C MET A 100 -13.97 28.07 12.36
N GLN A 101 -13.72 26.90 11.74
CA GLN A 101 -14.62 25.75 11.74
C GLN A 101 -14.27 24.72 12.83
N CYS A 102 -13.00 24.64 13.23
CA CYS A 102 -12.50 23.75 14.29
C CYS A 102 -11.76 24.56 15.36
N PRO A 103 -12.43 25.39 16.18
CA PRO A 103 -11.77 26.34 17.07
C PRO A 103 -10.98 25.70 18.21
N LEU A 104 -11.20 24.40 18.47
CA LEU A 104 -10.48 23.64 19.48
C LEU A 104 -9.17 23.00 18.94
N GLY A 105 -8.93 23.05 17.63
CA GLY A 105 -7.81 22.35 17.00
C GLY A 105 -8.11 20.89 16.67
N ALA A 106 -7.12 20.19 16.10
CA ALA A 106 -7.24 18.78 15.75
C ALA A 106 -7.22 17.87 17.01
N PRO A 107 -7.98 16.75 17.01
CA PRO A 107 -7.91 15.78 18.08
C PRO A 107 -6.61 14.97 18.00
N SER A 108 -5.81 15.03 19.06
CA SER A 108 -4.66 14.17 19.31
C SER A 108 -5.06 13.05 20.26
N TRP A 109 -4.63 11.81 19.98
CA TRP A 109 -4.97 10.64 20.79
C TRP A 109 -3.82 10.21 21.66
N ALA A 110 -4.06 10.14 22.96
CA ALA A 110 -3.09 9.62 23.92
C ALA A 110 -3.55 8.26 24.44
N LEU A 111 -2.65 7.28 24.48
CA LEU A 111 -2.91 5.98 25.08
C LEU A 111 -3.02 6.15 26.60
N LYS A 112 -4.20 5.86 27.17
CA LYS A 112 -4.45 5.99 28.62
C LYS A 112 -4.27 4.68 29.35
N THR A 113 -4.82 3.62 28.78
CA THR A 113 -4.73 2.28 29.35
C THR A 113 -4.45 1.28 28.24
N HIS A 114 -3.61 0.30 28.55
CA HIS A 114 -3.39 -0.87 27.72
C HIS A 114 -3.30 -2.08 28.64
N GLY A 115 -3.97 -3.16 28.28
CA GLY A 115 -4.04 -4.35 29.13
C GLY A 115 -4.28 -5.62 28.33
N ILE A 116 -3.86 -6.73 28.93
CA ILE A 116 -4.01 -8.09 28.42
C ILE A 116 -4.98 -8.83 29.35
N SER A 117 -5.98 -9.49 28.79
CA SER A 117 -6.91 -10.34 29.54
C SER A 117 -7.18 -11.64 28.79
N PRO A 118 -7.71 -12.68 29.47
CA PRO A 118 -8.26 -13.84 28.77
C PRO A 118 -9.35 -13.44 27.78
N LEU A 119 -9.51 -14.22 26.72
CA LEU A 119 -10.57 -14.02 25.72
C LEU A 119 -11.91 -14.60 26.22
N HIS A 120 -13.00 -13.88 25.97
CA HIS A 120 -14.35 -14.43 26.12
C HIS A 120 -14.80 -15.10 24.83
N THR A 121 -15.56 -16.20 24.92
CA THR A 121 -16.15 -16.89 23.76
C THR A 121 -16.89 -15.88 22.86
N GLU A 122 -16.73 -16.03 21.54
CA GLU A 122 -17.40 -15.20 20.50
C GLU A 122 -16.95 -13.72 20.41
N SER A 123 -15.84 -13.34 21.06
CA SER A 123 -15.27 -12.01 20.89
C SER A 123 -14.79 -11.79 19.45
N SER A 124 -15.14 -10.65 18.86
CA SER A 124 -14.60 -10.19 17.58
C SER A 124 -13.06 -10.16 17.58
N LYS A 125 -12.44 -10.49 16.44
CA LYS A 125 -10.98 -10.38 16.28
C LYS A 125 -10.48 -8.96 16.51
N PHE A 126 -11.19 -7.96 16.00
CA PHE A 126 -10.86 -6.55 16.18
C PHE A 126 -12.15 -5.77 16.35
N SER A 127 -12.22 -4.87 17.32
CA SER A 127 -13.32 -3.91 17.42
C SER A 127 -12.85 -2.56 17.92
N GLN A 128 -13.55 -1.50 17.49
CA GLN A 128 -13.35 -0.17 18.03
C GLN A 128 -14.65 0.56 18.33
N THR A 129 -14.66 1.32 19.42
CA THR A 129 -15.84 2.09 19.87
C THR A 129 -15.40 3.43 20.43
N TYR A 130 -16.04 4.50 19.99
CA TYR A 130 -15.80 5.85 20.49
C TYR A 130 -16.94 6.31 21.38
N SER A 131 -16.59 6.94 22.49
CA SER A 131 -17.50 7.64 23.38
C SER A 131 -17.25 9.14 23.25
N ALA A 132 -18.20 9.87 22.67
CA ALA A 132 -18.12 11.32 22.54
C ALA A 132 -18.18 12.04 23.89
N GLU A 133 -18.92 11.50 24.87
CA GLU A 133 -19.06 12.07 26.21
C GLU A 133 -17.72 12.13 26.94
N THR A 134 -16.96 11.04 26.90
CA THR A 134 -15.65 10.91 27.57
C THR A 134 -14.49 11.20 26.63
N LYS A 135 -14.75 11.45 25.34
CA LYS A 135 -13.75 11.59 24.28
C LYS A 135 -12.79 10.41 24.19
N THR A 136 -13.25 9.20 24.52
CA THR A 136 -12.40 8.01 24.55
C THR A 136 -12.68 7.07 23.41
N LEU A 137 -11.63 6.52 22.80
CA LEU A 137 -11.69 5.42 21.84
C LEU A 137 -11.16 4.16 22.50
N THR A 138 -12.01 3.15 22.59
CA THR A 138 -11.63 1.82 23.06
C THR A 138 -11.39 0.94 21.85
N THR A 139 -10.22 0.32 21.79
CA THR A 139 -9.90 -0.71 20.80
C THR A 139 -9.62 -2.03 21.48
N THR A 140 -10.11 -3.11 20.89
CA THR A 140 -9.85 -4.46 21.38
C THR A 140 -9.38 -5.33 20.23
N VAL A 141 -8.35 -6.14 20.46
CA VAL A 141 -7.96 -7.19 19.53
C VAL A 141 -7.86 -8.53 20.23
N ALA A 142 -8.44 -9.56 19.63
CA ALA A 142 -8.28 -10.95 20.04
C ALA A 142 -7.15 -11.57 19.22
N LEU A 143 -6.16 -12.15 19.89
CA LEU A 143 -4.96 -12.68 19.23
C LEU A 143 -4.74 -14.15 19.55
N ALA A 144 -4.36 -14.89 18.52
CA ALA A 144 -3.82 -16.23 18.65
C ALA A 144 -2.34 -16.15 19.05
N ARG A 145 -1.87 -17.16 19.79
CA ARG A 145 -0.43 -17.35 19.99
C ARG A 145 0.12 -18.10 18.79
N ARG A 146 0.96 -17.45 17.99
CA ARG A 146 1.76 -18.13 16.96
C ARG A 146 3.10 -18.53 17.57
N ILE A 147 3.54 -19.74 17.25
CA ILE A 147 4.79 -20.31 17.78
C ILE A 147 5.82 -20.28 16.66
N ASP A 148 7.04 -19.87 16.98
CA ASP A 148 8.13 -19.99 16.03
C ASP A 148 8.44 -21.43 15.67
N THR A 149 8.85 -21.60 14.43
CA THR A 149 9.39 -22.84 13.89
C THR A 149 10.82 -22.59 13.41
N PRO A 150 11.61 -23.66 13.19
CA PRO A 150 12.90 -23.52 12.53
C PRO A 150 12.82 -22.77 11.18
N ARG A 151 11.69 -22.87 10.46
CA ARG A 151 11.45 -22.16 9.19
C ARG A 151 11.22 -20.65 9.38
N THR A 152 10.54 -20.25 10.45
CA THR A 152 10.22 -18.83 10.72
C THR A 152 11.34 -18.10 11.45
N GLY A 153 12.39 -18.79 11.89
CA GLY A 153 13.64 -18.18 12.32
C GLY A 153 13.56 -17.29 13.56
N GLY A 154 12.55 -17.47 14.43
CA GLY A 154 12.38 -16.64 15.63
C GLY A 154 11.62 -15.32 15.39
N VAL A 155 11.23 -15.02 14.16
CA VAL A 155 10.61 -13.74 13.79
C VAL A 155 9.21 -13.60 14.39
N LEU A 156 8.43 -14.69 14.50
CA LEU A 156 7.06 -14.62 15.01
C LEU A 156 7.02 -14.28 16.50
N GLY A 157 7.91 -14.88 17.30
CA GLY A 157 8.05 -14.61 18.72
C GLY A 157 8.52 -13.20 18.98
N ALA A 158 9.55 -12.73 18.27
CA ALA A 158 10.06 -11.36 18.40
C ALA A 158 8.98 -10.31 18.06
N ALA A 159 8.26 -10.49 16.95
CA ALA A 159 7.18 -9.59 16.56
C ALA A 159 6.01 -9.62 17.56
N THR A 160 5.71 -10.81 18.10
CA THR A 160 4.69 -10.98 19.14
C THR A 160 5.05 -10.19 20.40
N ASP A 161 6.29 -10.30 20.88
CA ASP A 161 6.73 -9.66 22.12
C ASP A 161 6.75 -8.14 21.99
N ILE A 162 7.25 -7.60 20.87
CA ILE A 162 7.32 -6.15 20.63
C ILE A 162 5.92 -5.53 20.45
N SER A 163 5.03 -6.21 19.73
CA SER A 163 3.72 -5.62 19.41
C SER A 163 2.75 -5.63 20.59
N ARG A 164 2.75 -6.71 21.39
CA ARG A 164 1.86 -6.87 22.56
C ARG A 164 2.13 -5.89 23.68
N VAL A 165 3.34 -5.33 23.78
CA VAL A 165 3.66 -4.34 24.80
C VAL A 165 3.25 -2.92 24.39
N ARG A 166 2.95 -2.69 23.10
CA ARG A 166 2.69 -1.35 22.59
C ARG A 166 1.24 -0.93 22.74
N ASN A 167 0.35 -1.44 21.88
CA ASN A 167 -1.10 -1.21 21.97
C ASN A 167 -1.87 -2.21 21.08
N ALA A 168 -3.19 -2.28 21.26
CA ALA A 168 -4.05 -3.22 20.54
C ALA A 168 -4.07 -3.01 19.01
N ARG A 169 -3.90 -1.78 18.50
CA ARG A 169 -3.89 -1.51 17.05
C ARG A 169 -2.58 -1.92 16.40
N VAL A 170 -1.44 -1.58 17.01
CA VAL A 170 -0.12 -2.07 16.59
C VAL A 170 -0.10 -3.59 16.60
N ALA A 171 -0.65 -4.20 17.65
CA ALA A 171 -0.74 -5.65 17.74
C ALA A 171 -1.63 -6.27 16.64
N ASP A 172 -2.77 -5.66 16.29
CA ASP A 172 -3.61 -6.13 15.18
C ASP A 172 -2.92 -6.01 13.82
N ALA A 173 -2.23 -4.89 13.56
CA ALA A 173 -1.48 -4.70 12.31
C ALA A 173 -0.27 -5.65 12.20
N VAL A 174 0.46 -5.87 13.30
CA VAL A 174 1.57 -6.83 13.37
C VAL A 174 1.05 -8.28 13.29
N ASP A 175 -0.17 -8.57 13.77
CA ASP A 175 -0.82 -9.87 13.61
C ASP A 175 -0.94 -10.27 12.13
N CYS A 176 -1.25 -9.32 11.25
CA CYS A 176 -1.31 -9.57 9.80
C CYS A 176 0.05 -10.04 9.25
N ALA A 177 1.15 -9.39 9.64
CA ALA A 177 2.51 -9.77 9.23
C ALA A 177 2.91 -11.16 9.74
N MET A 178 2.64 -11.43 11.01
CA MET A 178 2.92 -12.74 11.63
C MET A 178 2.06 -13.85 11.03
N GLY A 179 0.79 -13.56 10.77
CA GLY A 179 -0.14 -14.45 10.08
C GLY A 179 0.35 -14.79 8.68
N MET A 180 0.73 -13.78 7.89
CA MET A 180 1.27 -13.97 6.54
C MET A 180 2.48 -14.91 6.53
N LEU A 181 3.46 -14.72 7.41
CA LEU A 181 4.63 -15.61 7.46
C LEU A 181 4.26 -17.04 7.87
N SER A 182 3.37 -17.19 8.86
CA SER A 182 2.89 -18.51 9.30
C SER A 182 2.17 -19.25 8.17
N ASP A 183 1.24 -18.57 7.51
CA ASP A 183 0.40 -19.14 6.46
C ASP A 183 1.22 -19.46 5.21
N ALA A 184 2.18 -18.60 4.86
CA ALA A 184 3.10 -18.83 3.75
C ALA A 184 3.89 -20.12 3.93
N ALA A 185 4.39 -20.42 5.14
CA ALA A 185 5.13 -21.65 5.40
C ALA A 185 4.29 -22.92 5.15
N GLU A 186 3.01 -22.90 5.51
CA GLU A 186 2.06 -24.00 5.27
C GLU A 186 1.70 -24.10 3.78
N LEU A 187 1.40 -22.98 3.13
CA LEU A 187 1.06 -22.91 1.71
C LEU A 187 2.21 -23.37 0.82
N LEU A 188 3.44 -22.95 1.09
CA LEU A 188 4.62 -23.39 0.34
C LEU A 188 4.82 -24.91 0.47
N ALA A 189 4.58 -25.48 1.66
CA ALA A 189 4.68 -26.92 1.86
C ALA A 189 3.58 -27.68 1.09
N ALA A 190 2.33 -27.20 1.14
CA ALA A 190 1.22 -27.77 0.38
C ALA A 190 1.48 -27.70 -1.13
N ARG A 191 1.86 -26.52 -1.64
CA ARG A 191 2.24 -26.33 -3.04
C ARG A 191 3.35 -27.29 -3.48
N ASN A 192 4.42 -27.42 -2.71
CA ASN A 192 5.53 -28.30 -3.08
C ASN A 192 5.05 -29.76 -3.23
N LYS A 193 4.17 -30.24 -2.35
CA LYS A 193 3.56 -31.58 -2.50
C LYS A 193 2.67 -31.69 -3.73
N VAL A 194 1.88 -30.67 -4.06
CA VAL A 194 1.07 -30.64 -5.30
C VAL A 194 1.99 -30.73 -6.51
N ILE A 195 3.09 -29.98 -6.55
CA ILE A 195 4.08 -30.01 -7.63
C ILE A 195 4.71 -31.40 -7.78
N GLU A 196 5.00 -32.07 -6.65
CA GLU A 196 5.61 -33.41 -6.62
C GLU A 196 4.65 -34.52 -7.02
N THR A 197 3.41 -34.48 -6.52
CA THR A 197 2.46 -35.60 -6.57
C THR A 197 1.35 -35.42 -7.60
N GLY A 198 1.05 -34.19 -8.00
CA GLY A 198 -0.13 -33.83 -8.78
C GLY A 198 -1.46 -33.94 -8.01
N ILE A 199 -1.41 -34.16 -6.69
CA ILE A 199 -2.61 -34.31 -5.86
C ILE A 199 -2.90 -32.99 -5.15
N THR A 200 -4.16 -32.56 -5.18
CA THR A 200 -4.66 -31.40 -4.43
C THR A 200 -4.39 -31.53 -2.92
N GLU A 201 -3.87 -30.47 -2.32
CA GLU A 201 -3.69 -30.38 -0.86
C GLU A 201 -4.76 -29.46 -0.25
N HIS A 202 -5.37 -29.93 0.84
CA HIS A 202 -6.37 -29.16 1.58
C HIS A 202 -5.81 -28.75 2.94
N LEU A 203 -5.73 -27.43 3.15
CA LEU A 203 -5.45 -26.82 4.44
C LEU A 203 -6.76 -26.39 5.09
N VAL A 204 -6.72 -26.07 6.39
CA VAL A 204 -7.91 -25.61 7.13
C VAL A 204 -8.52 -24.33 6.52
N PHE A 205 -7.69 -23.49 5.90
CA PHE A 205 -8.08 -22.17 5.40
C PHE A 205 -8.00 -22.02 3.88
N SER A 206 -7.46 -23.01 3.16
CA SER A 206 -7.25 -22.93 1.72
C SER A 206 -7.13 -24.31 1.07
N GLU A 207 -7.26 -24.33 -0.25
CA GLU A 207 -6.93 -25.44 -1.12
C GLU A 207 -5.79 -25.04 -2.05
N VAL A 208 -4.90 -25.99 -2.36
CA VAL A 208 -3.80 -25.80 -3.31
C VAL A 208 -3.87 -26.90 -4.35
N HIS A 209 -3.91 -26.52 -5.64
CA HIS A 209 -3.97 -27.50 -6.74
C HIS A 209 -3.31 -26.97 -8.01
N GLU A 210 -3.11 -27.86 -8.98
CA GLU A 210 -2.57 -27.52 -10.30
C GLU A 210 -3.49 -26.54 -11.03
N ALA A 211 -2.90 -25.54 -11.69
CA ALA A 211 -3.65 -24.55 -12.44
C ALA A 211 -3.98 -25.08 -13.84
N ILE A 212 -5.26 -25.02 -14.24
CA ILE A 212 -5.67 -25.29 -15.62
C ILE A 212 -5.58 -23.99 -16.40
N ILE A 213 -4.55 -23.87 -17.24
CA ILE A 213 -4.35 -22.66 -18.05
C ILE A 213 -5.45 -22.58 -19.12
N PRO A 214 -6.19 -21.46 -19.20
CA PRO A 214 -7.29 -21.32 -20.14
C PRO A 214 -6.80 -21.33 -21.59
N THR A 215 -7.61 -21.88 -22.50
CA THR A 215 -7.32 -21.88 -23.95
C THR A 215 -8.00 -20.74 -24.70
N TRP A 216 -8.89 -20.00 -24.04
CA TRP A 216 -9.66 -18.90 -24.62
C TRP A 216 -8.82 -17.62 -24.80
N CYS A 217 -7.77 -17.44 -23.98
CA CYS A 217 -6.85 -16.32 -24.10
C CYS A 217 -5.75 -16.61 -25.12
N SER A 218 -5.37 -15.61 -25.92
CA SER A 218 -4.26 -15.71 -26.86
C SER A 218 -3.51 -14.39 -26.98
N VAL A 219 -2.25 -14.47 -27.41
CA VAL A 219 -1.39 -13.32 -27.66
C VAL A 219 -0.93 -13.30 -29.11
N ARG A 220 -0.94 -12.13 -29.73
CA ARG A 220 -0.56 -11.96 -31.14
C ARG A 220 0.96 -11.84 -31.37
N LYS A 221 1.72 -11.66 -30.29
CA LYS A 221 3.19 -11.46 -30.27
C LYS A 221 3.76 -12.07 -28.99
N PRO A 222 5.07 -12.42 -28.95
CA PRO A 222 5.73 -12.87 -27.73
C PRO A 222 5.54 -11.87 -26.58
N LEU A 223 5.25 -12.37 -25.39
CA LEU A 223 5.09 -11.55 -24.19
C LEU A 223 6.42 -10.87 -23.82
N PRO A 224 6.37 -9.62 -23.31
CA PRO A 224 7.55 -9.02 -22.72
C PRO A 224 8.04 -9.87 -21.53
N PRO A 225 9.37 -10.00 -21.31
CA PRO A 225 9.87 -10.69 -20.14
C PRO A 225 9.52 -9.90 -18.85
N LYS A 226 9.23 -10.62 -17.76
CA LYS A 226 9.23 -10.06 -16.40
C LYS A 226 10.66 -9.71 -16.01
N LEU A 227 10.89 -8.49 -15.51
CA LEU A 227 12.23 -8.03 -15.09
C LEU A 227 12.40 -8.08 -13.56
N SER A 228 13.60 -7.79 -13.06
CA SER A 228 13.89 -7.66 -11.60
C SER A 228 13.11 -6.56 -10.88
N GLY A 229 12.55 -5.61 -11.62
CA GLY A 229 11.92 -4.41 -11.06
C GLY A 229 12.86 -3.32 -10.59
N VAL A 230 14.16 -3.46 -10.87
CA VAL A 230 15.07 -2.32 -10.91
C VAL A 230 14.93 -1.70 -12.29
N ALA A 231 14.20 -0.59 -12.41
CA ALA A 231 14.03 0.15 -13.65
C ALA A 231 14.73 1.51 -13.61
N LEU A 232 15.70 1.73 -14.49
CA LEU A 232 16.30 3.05 -14.76
C LEU A 232 15.68 3.60 -16.05
N SER A 233 15.35 4.88 -16.06
CA SER A 233 14.94 5.58 -17.27
C SER A 233 15.96 6.67 -17.58
N THR A 234 16.45 6.69 -18.82
CA THR A 234 17.34 7.74 -19.33
C THR A 234 16.57 8.92 -19.91
N ASP A 235 15.24 8.88 -19.85
CA ASP A 235 14.39 9.97 -20.30
C ASP A 235 14.61 11.24 -19.47
N GLN A 236 14.67 12.39 -20.16
CA GLN A 236 14.99 13.66 -19.53
C GLN A 236 13.95 14.07 -18.49
N ALA A 237 12.65 13.82 -18.73
CA ALA A 237 11.62 14.15 -17.74
C ALA A 237 11.79 13.32 -16.46
N THR A 238 12.23 12.07 -16.59
CA THR A 238 12.58 11.26 -15.42
C THR A 238 13.79 11.83 -14.67
N ILE A 239 14.85 12.18 -15.40
CA ILE A 239 16.06 12.79 -14.82
C ILE A 239 15.72 14.10 -14.09
N ASP A 240 14.87 14.94 -14.68
CA ASP A 240 14.47 16.23 -14.12
C ASP A 240 13.68 16.05 -12.82
N VAL A 241 12.77 15.07 -12.76
CA VAL A 241 12.01 14.75 -11.53
C VAL A 241 12.94 14.27 -10.42
N LEU A 242 13.85 13.33 -10.74
CA LEU A 242 14.80 12.79 -9.76
C LEU A 242 15.75 13.88 -9.25
N ALA A 243 16.24 14.75 -10.15
CA ALA A 243 17.08 15.88 -9.78
C ALA A 243 16.33 16.94 -8.96
N GLY A 244 15.06 17.19 -9.27
CA GLY A 244 14.21 18.12 -8.51
C GLY A 244 13.93 17.69 -7.07
N GLU A 245 14.03 16.38 -6.80
CA GLU A 245 13.90 15.79 -5.45
C GLU A 245 15.27 15.47 -4.81
N ASP A 246 16.38 15.95 -5.39
CA ASP A 246 17.75 15.69 -4.95
C ASP A 246 18.01 14.19 -4.68
N CYS A 247 17.44 13.32 -5.52
CA CYS A 247 17.51 11.87 -5.33
C CYS A 247 18.93 11.35 -5.60
N GLU A 248 19.43 10.53 -4.67
CA GLU A 248 20.73 9.86 -4.82
C GLU A 248 20.60 8.34 -4.62
N GLY A 249 21.59 7.62 -5.15
CA GLY A 249 21.74 6.17 -4.93
C GLY A 249 20.50 5.37 -5.38
N PRO A 250 19.92 4.52 -4.52
CA PRO A 250 18.77 3.68 -4.84
C PRO A 250 17.52 4.42 -5.33
N LEU A 251 17.32 5.67 -4.90
CA LEU A 251 16.17 6.49 -5.31
C LEU A 251 16.24 6.93 -6.78
N LEU A 252 17.38 6.75 -7.46
CA LEU A 252 17.48 6.90 -8.92
C LEU A 252 16.70 5.83 -9.68
N ASN A 253 16.25 4.78 -9.00
CA ASN A 253 15.40 3.77 -9.56
C ASN A 253 13.93 4.21 -9.58
N THR A 254 13.29 4.16 -10.75
CA THR A 254 11.89 4.60 -10.92
C THR A 254 10.89 3.82 -10.04
N SER A 255 11.10 2.51 -9.86
CA SER A 255 10.24 1.67 -9.01
C SER A 255 10.44 1.98 -7.52
N ILE A 256 11.69 2.16 -7.09
CA ILE A 256 12.00 2.52 -5.69
C ILE A 256 11.52 3.93 -5.39
N PHE A 257 11.71 4.89 -6.32
CA PHE A 257 11.21 6.25 -6.18
C PHE A 257 9.68 6.28 -6.08
N SER A 258 8.98 5.63 -7.01
CA SER A 258 7.51 5.61 -6.99
C SER A 258 6.99 4.98 -5.71
N MET A 259 7.57 3.87 -5.23
CA MET A 259 7.14 3.22 -3.98
C MET A 259 7.57 3.99 -2.71
N SER A 260 8.75 4.57 -2.68
CA SER A 260 9.30 5.22 -1.47
C SER A 260 8.85 6.67 -1.37
N VAL A 261 8.80 7.41 -2.47
CA VAL A 261 8.48 8.84 -2.50
C VAL A 261 7.07 9.06 -3.02
N GLY A 262 6.75 8.59 -4.23
CA GLY A 262 5.45 8.83 -4.88
C GLY A 262 4.27 8.32 -4.06
N TYR A 263 4.32 7.05 -3.68
CA TYR A 263 3.34 6.37 -2.84
C TYR A 263 3.25 7.00 -1.46
N ASN A 264 4.37 7.20 -0.75
CA ASN A 264 4.29 7.75 0.60
C ASN A 264 3.77 9.20 0.59
N ARG A 265 4.17 10.01 -0.39
CA ARG A 265 3.64 11.37 -0.55
C ARG A 265 2.17 11.33 -0.95
N GLY A 266 1.76 10.36 -1.77
CA GLY A 266 0.38 10.13 -2.16
C GLY A 266 -0.55 9.69 -1.03
N VAL A 267 -0.09 8.75 -0.21
CA VAL A 267 -0.87 8.10 0.87
C VAL A 267 -0.79 8.89 2.17
N TYR A 268 0.34 9.53 2.48
CA TYR A 268 0.60 10.18 3.78
C TYR A 268 0.95 11.66 3.71
N GLY A 269 1.13 12.22 2.51
CA GLY A 269 1.49 13.62 2.38
C GLY A 269 2.97 13.94 2.38
N GLY A 270 3.31 15.22 2.24
CA GLY A 270 4.69 15.65 2.04
C GLY A 270 5.58 15.65 3.30
N SER A 271 5.02 15.84 4.50
CA SER A 271 5.83 16.17 5.69
C SER A 271 6.52 14.97 6.32
N ILE A 272 5.80 13.86 6.49
CA ILE A 272 6.32 12.64 7.10
C ILE A 272 6.76 11.61 6.06
N SER A 273 6.37 11.76 4.78
CA SER A 273 6.69 10.80 3.70
C SER A 273 8.16 10.47 3.62
N GLY A 274 9.05 11.41 3.94
CA GLY A 274 10.50 11.17 3.96
C GLY A 274 10.93 10.08 4.96
N LEU A 275 10.30 10.01 6.14
CA LEU A 275 10.61 8.99 7.15
C LEU A 275 10.24 7.60 6.66
N TRP A 276 9.06 7.49 6.05
CA TRP A 276 8.57 6.26 5.44
C TRP A 276 9.43 5.87 4.24
N ALA A 277 9.75 6.84 3.36
CA ALA A 277 10.59 6.63 2.19
C ALA A 277 11.94 6.01 2.54
N ILE A 278 12.59 6.51 3.60
CA ILE A 278 13.87 6.01 4.10
C ILE A 278 13.76 4.54 4.53
N MET A 279 12.72 4.18 5.29
CA MET A 279 12.49 2.78 5.70
C MET A 279 12.16 1.87 4.52
N ASP A 280 11.36 2.38 3.57
CA ASP A 280 10.87 1.62 2.42
C ASP A 280 11.97 1.34 1.40
N SER A 281 12.78 2.35 1.10
CA SER A 281 14.01 2.22 0.30
C SER A 281 15.00 1.29 0.98
N GLY A 282 15.19 1.43 2.29
CA GLY A 282 16.05 0.56 3.08
C GLY A 282 15.63 -0.91 3.00
N PHE A 283 14.33 -1.16 3.15
CA PHE A 283 13.76 -2.51 3.00
C PHE A 283 13.91 -3.06 1.59
N PHE A 284 13.58 -2.29 0.55
CA PHE A 284 13.63 -2.79 -0.83
C PHE A 284 15.03 -3.32 -1.18
N LEU A 285 16.07 -2.63 -0.72
CA LEU A 285 17.45 -3.05 -0.90
C LEU A 285 17.80 -4.28 -0.07
N ASP A 286 17.32 -4.38 1.17
CA ASP A 286 17.59 -5.54 2.02
C ASP A 286 16.92 -6.80 1.47
N TYR A 287 15.67 -6.64 1.03
CA TYR A 287 14.85 -7.66 0.37
C TYR A 287 15.48 -8.18 -0.94
N SER A 288 16.08 -7.27 -1.72
CA SER A 288 16.60 -7.58 -3.05
C SER A 288 18.07 -8.02 -3.05
N ILE A 289 18.90 -7.40 -2.20
CA ILE A 289 20.38 -7.52 -2.23
C ILE A 289 20.93 -7.85 -0.83
N GLY A 290 20.39 -7.24 0.23
CA GLY A 290 20.95 -7.33 1.58
C GLY A 290 20.97 -8.73 2.19
N LYS A 291 20.12 -9.65 1.71
CA LYS A 291 20.18 -11.08 2.09
C LYS A 291 21.55 -11.72 1.82
N ASP A 292 22.28 -11.25 0.81
CA ASP A 292 23.58 -11.80 0.40
C ASP A 292 24.75 -11.08 1.10
N SER A 293 24.47 -10.07 1.94
CA SER A 293 25.49 -9.30 2.68
C SER A 293 24.98 -8.82 4.04
N ALA A 294 25.41 -9.49 5.11
CA ALA A 294 25.09 -9.09 6.48
C ALA A 294 25.55 -7.66 6.83
N ALA A 295 26.65 -7.20 6.23
CA ALA A 295 27.14 -5.83 6.41
C ALA A 295 26.21 -4.80 5.75
N MET A 296 25.64 -5.11 4.58
CA MET A 296 24.64 -4.27 3.92
C MET A 296 23.34 -4.26 4.71
N ALA A 297 22.85 -5.42 5.13
CA ALA A 297 21.67 -5.54 5.98
C ALA A 297 21.80 -4.70 7.27
N GLY A 298 22.98 -4.71 7.91
CA GLY A 298 23.26 -3.90 9.09
C GLY A 298 23.20 -2.38 8.83
N LYS A 299 23.68 -1.93 7.66
CA LYS A 299 23.55 -0.52 7.24
C LYS A 299 22.10 -0.16 6.92
N LEU A 300 21.36 -1.04 6.27
CA LEU A 300 19.95 -0.78 5.95
C LEU A 300 19.09 -0.75 7.21
N ALA A 301 19.41 -1.55 8.22
CA ALA A 301 18.75 -1.48 9.53
C ALA A 301 18.99 -0.15 10.28
N SER A 302 20.04 0.62 9.95
CA SER A 302 20.26 1.93 10.59
C SER A 302 19.20 2.96 10.19
N THR A 303 18.55 2.80 9.03
CA THR A 303 17.42 3.66 8.59
C THR A 303 16.28 3.67 9.62
N PHE A 304 15.97 2.50 10.22
CA PHE A 304 15.00 2.38 11.30
C PHE A 304 15.46 3.04 12.60
N SER A 305 16.77 3.15 12.82
CA SER A 305 17.33 3.82 13.99
C SER A 305 17.28 5.34 13.84
N GLU A 306 17.47 5.87 12.63
CA GLU A 306 17.29 7.28 12.32
C GLU A 306 15.85 7.72 12.54
N VAL A 307 14.87 6.93 12.09
CA VAL A 307 13.44 7.19 12.36
C VAL A 307 13.15 7.10 13.86
N ALA A 308 13.82 6.23 14.61
CA ALA A 308 13.67 6.16 16.07
C ALA A 308 14.18 7.43 16.76
N ALA A 309 15.35 7.94 16.37
CA ALA A 309 15.90 9.18 16.90
C ALA A 309 14.97 10.37 16.60
N ILE A 310 14.37 10.40 15.41
CA ILE A 310 13.36 11.41 15.05
C ILE A 310 12.09 11.24 15.89
N ALA A 311 11.64 10.02 16.17
CA ALA A 311 10.51 9.76 17.04
C ALA A 311 10.75 10.24 18.48
N GLU A 312 11.95 10.00 19.03
CA GLU A 312 12.36 10.44 20.37
C GLU A 312 12.44 11.97 20.47
N ALA A 313 12.94 12.63 19.42
CA ALA A 313 13.00 14.08 19.34
C ALA A 313 11.65 14.72 18.97
N SER A 314 10.70 13.95 18.43
CA SER A 314 9.41 14.44 17.98
C SER A 314 8.44 14.54 19.14
N VAL A 315 8.16 15.77 19.51
CA VAL A 315 7.36 16.10 20.68
C VAL A 315 5.86 15.76 20.42
N SER A 316 5.35 15.71 19.17
CA SER A 316 3.92 15.58 18.81
C SER A 316 3.60 14.34 17.98
N ALA A 317 4.58 13.82 17.23
CA ALA A 317 4.39 12.67 16.34
C ALA A 317 5.13 11.42 16.84
N GLY A 318 5.94 11.52 17.90
CA GLY A 318 6.83 10.45 18.35
C GLY A 318 6.12 9.11 18.60
N GLU A 319 4.93 9.13 19.20
CA GLU A 319 4.16 7.91 19.44
C GLU A 319 3.66 7.26 18.14
N HIS A 320 3.14 8.06 17.21
CA HIS A 320 2.67 7.56 15.92
C HIS A 320 3.84 7.05 15.06
N ILE A 321 4.94 7.81 14.97
CA ILE A 321 6.16 7.40 14.27
C ILE A 321 6.70 6.08 14.87
N THR A 322 6.66 5.94 16.20
CA THR A 322 7.06 4.70 16.89
C THR A 322 6.15 3.52 16.52
N ASP A 323 4.83 3.71 16.55
CA ASP A 323 3.85 2.69 16.17
C ASP A 323 4.11 2.19 14.74
N ILE A 324 4.28 3.13 13.83
CA ILE A 324 4.58 2.89 12.42
C ILE A 324 5.90 2.17 12.20
N ARG A 325 6.96 2.62 12.88
CA ARG A 325 8.27 1.99 12.82
C ARG A 325 8.19 0.53 13.28
N ILE A 326 7.44 0.26 14.35
CA ILE A 326 7.19 -1.10 14.84
C ILE A 326 6.43 -1.91 13.79
N VAL A 327 5.31 -1.39 13.27
CA VAL A 327 4.48 -2.10 12.29
C VAL A 327 5.26 -2.42 11.01
N LYS A 328 5.96 -1.42 10.42
CA LYS A 328 6.81 -1.64 9.24
C LYS A 328 7.96 -2.60 9.54
N GLY A 329 8.67 -2.42 10.64
CA GLY A 329 9.81 -3.27 11.01
C GLY A 329 9.42 -4.74 11.17
N CYS A 330 8.30 -5.01 11.85
CA CYS A 330 7.75 -6.37 11.96
C CYS A 330 7.32 -6.91 10.60
N ASN A 331 6.61 -6.12 9.79
CA ASN A 331 6.13 -6.56 8.49
C ASN A 331 7.28 -6.91 7.53
N TYR A 332 8.29 -6.05 7.45
CA TYR A 332 9.50 -6.30 6.68
C TYR A 332 10.27 -7.52 7.15
N SER A 333 10.41 -7.70 8.46
CA SER A 333 11.06 -8.88 9.01
C SER A 333 10.32 -10.16 8.62
N CYS A 334 8.99 -10.16 8.70
CA CYS A 334 8.15 -11.28 8.27
C CYS A 334 8.28 -11.56 6.76
N LEU A 335 8.19 -10.52 5.91
CA LEU A 335 8.28 -10.69 4.45
C LEU A 335 9.69 -11.12 4.01
N ARG A 336 10.73 -10.59 4.65
CA ARG A 336 12.11 -11.04 4.45
C ARG A 336 12.28 -12.51 4.81
N GLN A 337 11.73 -12.96 5.94
CA GLN A 337 11.80 -14.36 6.32
C GLN A 337 11.00 -15.26 5.38
N LYS A 338 9.81 -14.84 4.93
CA LYS A 338 9.05 -15.54 3.86
C LYS A 338 9.92 -15.72 2.61
N THR A 339 10.59 -14.65 2.20
CA THR A 339 11.48 -14.64 1.04
C THR A 339 12.65 -15.61 1.19
N ILE A 340 13.26 -15.68 2.38
CA ILE A 340 14.31 -16.66 2.70
C ILE A 340 13.77 -18.08 2.60
N ILE A 341 12.57 -18.37 3.15
CA ILE A 341 11.94 -19.70 3.07
C ILE A 341 11.71 -20.11 1.61
N GLU A 342 11.23 -19.19 0.79
CA GLU A 342 11.02 -19.40 -0.65
C GLU A 342 12.35 -19.64 -1.41
N ASP A 343 13.43 -18.95 -1.02
CA ASP A 343 14.74 -19.02 -1.67
C ASP A 343 15.52 -20.32 -1.40
N ILE A 344 15.42 -20.86 -0.17
CA ILE A 344 16.23 -22.02 0.25
C ILE A 344 15.73 -23.36 -0.30
N ASP A 345 14.57 -23.38 -0.98
CA ASP A 345 13.94 -24.58 -1.52
C ASP A 345 13.49 -24.35 -2.98
N PRO A 346 14.43 -24.20 -3.93
CA PRO A 346 14.11 -23.96 -5.33
C PRO A 346 13.56 -25.23 -5.99
N GLY A 347 12.25 -25.41 -5.93
CA GLY A 347 11.54 -26.43 -6.69
C GLY A 347 11.44 -26.07 -8.18
N ARG A 348 11.26 -27.07 -9.04
CA ARG A 348 10.92 -26.83 -10.45
C ARG A 348 9.52 -26.22 -10.51
N SER A 349 9.40 -25.04 -11.12
CA SER A 349 8.09 -24.40 -11.24
C SER A 349 7.09 -25.28 -12.01
N ARG A 350 5.85 -25.31 -11.53
CA ARG A 350 4.67 -25.77 -12.26
C ARG A 350 3.49 -24.84 -11.97
N PRO A 351 2.59 -24.63 -12.95
CA PRO A 351 1.38 -23.86 -12.74
C PRO A 351 0.55 -24.38 -11.57
N CYS A 352 0.35 -23.55 -10.56
CA CYS A 352 -0.38 -23.90 -9.34
C CYS A 352 -1.14 -22.67 -8.84
N ILE A 353 -2.31 -22.89 -8.25
CA ILE A 353 -3.12 -21.84 -7.65
C ILE A 353 -3.52 -22.19 -6.23
N VAL A 354 -3.75 -21.15 -5.44
CA VAL A 354 -4.26 -21.23 -4.07
C VAL A 354 -5.66 -20.60 -4.02
N ILE A 355 -6.61 -21.33 -3.44
CA ILE A 355 -7.98 -20.86 -3.23
C ILE A 355 -8.23 -20.77 -1.73
N TRP A 356 -8.47 -19.57 -1.22
CA TRP A 356 -8.76 -19.38 0.21
C TRP A 356 -10.25 -19.50 0.51
N ASN A 357 -10.57 -20.27 1.54
CA ASN A 357 -11.94 -20.42 2.05
C ASN A 357 -12.34 -19.24 2.94
N ASP A 358 -11.35 -18.61 3.61
CA ASP A 358 -11.52 -17.49 4.52
C ASP A 358 -10.98 -16.19 3.89
N LEU A 359 -11.88 -15.32 3.40
CA LEU A 359 -11.50 -14.05 2.78
C LEU A 359 -10.92 -13.04 3.78
N ALA A 360 -11.33 -13.07 5.05
CA ALA A 360 -10.80 -12.15 6.05
C ALA A 360 -9.32 -12.47 6.32
N ARG A 361 -8.99 -13.77 6.39
CA ARG A 361 -7.60 -14.23 6.50
C ARG A 361 -6.81 -13.92 5.22
N LEU A 362 -7.36 -14.16 4.03
CA LEU A 362 -6.71 -13.78 2.77
C LEU A 362 -6.42 -12.28 2.70
N ALA A 363 -7.40 -11.43 3.01
CA ALA A 363 -7.25 -9.98 2.97
C ALA A 363 -6.10 -9.51 3.89
N ARG A 364 -6.01 -10.08 5.10
CA ARG A 364 -4.92 -9.82 6.05
C ARG A 364 -3.58 -10.40 5.59
N TYR A 365 -3.57 -11.57 4.96
CA TYR A 365 -2.37 -12.13 4.33
C TYR A 365 -1.82 -11.19 3.26
N LYS A 366 -2.69 -10.70 2.39
CA LYS A 366 -2.32 -9.91 1.21
C LYS A 366 -1.90 -8.50 1.51
N LEU A 367 -2.58 -7.84 2.44
CA LEU A 367 -2.10 -6.54 2.90
C LEU A 367 -0.70 -6.68 3.52
N ALA A 368 -0.38 -7.79 4.19
CA ALA A 368 0.95 -7.99 4.76
C ALA A 368 2.00 -8.30 3.69
N ASP A 369 1.68 -9.19 2.74
CA ASP A 369 2.53 -9.55 1.60
C ASP A 369 2.85 -8.33 0.70
N ALA A 370 1.90 -7.41 0.52
CA ALA A 370 2.08 -6.13 -0.16
C ALA A 370 2.74 -5.03 0.70
N VAL A 371 3.12 -5.35 1.93
CA VAL A 371 3.69 -4.44 2.93
C VAL A 371 2.77 -3.30 3.43
N PHE A 372 1.46 -3.48 3.33
CA PHE A 372 0.44 -2.50 3.71
C PHE A 372 -0.07 -2.63 5.15
N CYS A 373 0.59 -3.37 6.06
CA CYS A 373 0.19 -3.41 7.47
C CYS A 373 0.11 -2.02 8.13
N HIS A 374 1.00 -1.11 7.74
CA HIS A 374 1.03 0.27 8.23
C HIS A 374 -0.13 1.12 7.66
N VAL A 375 -0.52 0.88 6.41
CA VAL A 375 -1.73 1.45 5.81
C VAL A 375 -2.97 0.96 6.52
N TYR A 376 -3.02 -0.34 6.83
CA TYR A 376 -4.13 -0.95 7.56
C TYR A 376 -4.25 -0.34 8.97
N TYR A 377 -3.11 -0.12 9.64
CA TYR A 377 -3.06 0.64 10.88
C TYR A 377 -3.65 2.05 10.68
N ASP A 378 -3.21 2.82 9.69
CA ASP A 378 -3.71 4.19 9.42
C ASP A 378 -5.09 4.26 8.75
N GLY A 379 -5.62 3.14 8.28
CA GLY A 379 -6.99 3.02 7.81
C GLY A 379 -7.99 2.87 8.96
N GLY A 380 -7.54 2.61 10.18
CA GLY A 380 -8.42 2.34 11.33
C GLY A 380 -8.63 0.85 11.64
N GLY A 381 -8.03 -0.05 10.86
CA GLY A 381 -8.18 -1.50 11.04
C GLY A 381 -9.57 -2.05 10.65
N GLY A 382 -9.87 -3.27 11.06
CA GLY A 382 -11.17 -3.92 10.81
C GLY A 382 -11.32 -4.59 9.44
N GLU A 383 -12.44 -5.28 9.22
CA GLU A 383 -12.64 -6.06 7.99
C GLU A 383 -12.79 -5.20 6.73
N GLN A 384 -13.39 -4.01 6.86
CA GLN A 384 -13.56 -3.12 5.71
C GLN A 384 -12.22 -2.56 5.24
N MET A 385 -11.29 -2.24 6.15
CA MET A 385 -9.94 -1.82 5.78
C MET A 385 -9.10 -2.98 5.24
N ALA A 386 -9.31 -4.19 5.76
CA ALA A 386 -8.69 -5.39 5.19
C ALA A 386 -9.23 -5.65 3.77
N ALA A 387 -10.54 -5.53 3.52
CA ALA A 387 -11.13 -5.64 2.19
C ALA A 387 -10.52 -4.60 1.24
N MET A 388 -10.44 -3.35 1.67
CA MET A 388 -9.89 -2.26 0.87
C MET A 388 -8.39 -2.42 0.59
N ALA A 389 -7.53 -2.48 1.62
CA ALA A 389 -6.08 -2.54 1.43
C ALA A 389 -5.57 -3.93 1.01
N GLY A 390 -6.25 -5.00 1.41
CA GLY A 390 -5.86 -6.38 1.16
C GLY A 390 -6.42 -6.93 -0.15
N LEU A 391 -7.74 -6.89 -0.34
CA LEU A 391 -8.34 -7.32 -1.62
C LEU A 391 -8.17 -6.26 -2.71
N GLY A 392 -7.89 -5.01 -2.35
CA GLY A 392 -7.44 -3.98 -3.30
C GLY A 392 -6.14 -4.31 -4.02
N CYS A 393 -5.34 -5.28 -3.52
CA CYS A 393 -4.17 -5.82 -4.22
C CYS A 393 -4.51 -6.50 -5.56
N VAL A 394 -5.80 -6.59 -5.96
CA VAL A 394 -6.20 -6.97 -7.34
C VAL A 394 -5.45 -6.11 -8.35
N VAL A 395 -5.23 -4.82 -8.07
CA VAL A 395 -4.48 -3.92 -8.98
C VAL A 395 -3.10 -4.46 -9.37
N HIS A 396 -2.41 -5.11 -8.43
CA HIS A 396 -1.10 -5.75 -8.63
C HIS A 396 -1.28 -7.15 -9.23
N ASP A 397 -2.06 -8.00 -8.55
CA ASP A 397 -2.19 -9.42 -8.86
C ASP A 397 -2.86 -9.67 -10.22
N TRP A 398 -3.64 -8.71 -10.73
CA TRP A 398 -4.22 -8.76 -12.07
C TRP A 398 -3.17 -8.66 -13.18
N ILE A 399 -2.19 -7.78 -13.01
CA ILE A 399 -1.10 -7.59 -13.97
C ILE A 399 -0.15 -8.79 -13.91
N ASP A 400 0.09 -9.32 -12.70
CA ASP A 400 1.02 -10.42 -12.47
C ASP A 400 0.42 -11.82 -12.64
N LEU A 401 -0.89 -11.90 -12.89
CA LEU A 401 -1.68 -13.12 -12.85
C LEU A 401 -1.00 -14.32 -13.52
N GLY A 402 -0.62 -14.21 -14.80
CA GLY A 402 -0.04 -15.36 -15.49
C GLY A 402 1.40 -15.63 -15.10
N ALA A 403 2.20 -14.61 -14.75
CA ALA A 403 3.55 -14.83 -14.26
C ALA A 403 3.53 -15.57 -12.91
N ASP A 404 2.66 -15.15 -12.00
CA ASP A 404 2.47 -15.74 -10.68
C ASP A 404 1.97 -17.18 -10.79
N ILE A 405 0.94 -17.41 -11.62
CA ILE A 405 0.45 -18.77 -11.88
C ILE A 405 1.58 -19.62 -12.46
N ALA A 406 2.28 -19.14 -13.48
CA ALA A 406 3.31 -19.91 -14.17
C ALA A 406 4.52 -20.25 -13.27
N CYS A 407 4.82 -19.44 -12.25
CA CYS A 407 5.84 -19.74 -11.24
C CYS A 407 5.33 -20.55 -10.03
N GLY A 408 4.02 -20.79 -9.93
CA GLY A 408 3.39 -21.41 -8.76
C GLY A 408 3.48 -20.53 -7.52
N GLU A 409 3.30 -19.22 -7.68
CA GLU A 409 3.26 -18.26 -6.58
C GLU A 409 2.02 -18.51 -5.71
N ILE A 410 2.18 -18.41 -4.38
CA ILE A 410 1.11 -18.77 -3.43
C ILE A 410 0.24 -17.58 -3.04
N CYS A 411 0.61 -16.37 -3.45
CA CYS A 411 -0.01 -15.14 -2.99
C CYS A 411 -0.94 -14.47 -4.00
N ASN A 412 -1.11 -14.95 -5.24
CA ASN A 412 -2.02 -14.27 -6.16
C ASN A 412 -3.50 -14.47 -5.73
N ILE A 413 -4.26 -13.38 -5.57
CA ILE A 413 -5.63 -13.44 -5.05
C ILE A 413 -6.69 -13.79 -6.08
N ILE A 414 -6.42 -13.56 -7.37
CA ILE A 414 -7.44 -13.68 -8.41
C ILE A 414 -8.06 -15.09 -8.43
N PRO A 415 -7.28 -16.19 -8.35
CA PRO A 415 -7.85 -17.53 -8.26
C PRO A 415 -8.80 -17.71 -7.07
N THR A 416 -8.56 -17.07 -5.93
CA THR A 416 -9.52 -17.13 -4.82
C THR A 416 -10.80 -16.39 -5.14
N LEU A 417 -10.69 -15.18 -5.70
CA LEU A 417 -11.84 -14.33 -6.00
C LEU A 417 -12.73 -14.93 -7.09
N THR A 418 -12.16 -15.73 -8.00
CA THR A 418 -12.91 -16.45 -9.04
C THR A 418 -13.36 -17.86 -8.64
N GLY A 419 -13.09 -18.29 -7.39
CA GLY A 419 -13.40 -19.66 -6.94
C GLY A 419 -12.59 -20.74 -7.66
N GLY A 420 -11.38 -20.43 -8.08
CA GLY A 420 -10.43 -21.31 -8.77
C GLY A 420 -10.49 -21.25 -10.28
N SER A 421 -11.47 -20.53 -10.85
CA SER A 421 -11.68 -20.49 -12.29
C SER A 421 -10.81 -19.44 -12.97
N LEU A 422 -10.13 -19.83 -14.05
CA LEU A 422 -9.44 -18.93 -14.98
C LEU A 422 -10.23 -18.75 -16.29
N GLU A 423 -11.50 -19.15 -16.30
CA GLU A 423 -12.41 -18.90 -17.42
C GLU A 423 -12.80 -17.42 -17.51
N GLU A 424 -13.22 -17.00 -18.70
CA GLU A 424 -13.48 -15.59 -19.00
C GLU A 424 -14.58 -14.99 -18.11
N GLU A 425 -15.67 -15.72 -17.84
CA GLU A 425 -16.81 -15.18 -17.10
C GLU A 425 -16.48 -14.82 -15.63
N PRO A 426 -15.90 -15.72 -14.80
CA PRO A 426 -15.52 -15.35 -13.44
C PRO A 426 -14.47 -14.25 -13.38
N LEU A 427 -13.51 -14.25 -14.30
CA LEU A 427 -12.50 -13.19 -14.39
C LEU A 427 -13.15 -11.84 -14.72
N ALA A 428 -14.09 -11.79 -15.66
CA ALA A 428 -14.83 -10.58 -16.00
C ALA A 428 -15.68 -10.07 -14.84
N GLU A 429 -16.24 -10.97 -14.03
CA GLU A 429 -16.97 -10.62 -12.82
C GLU A 429 -16.08 -9.96 -11.77
N VAL A 430 -14.95 -10.59 -11.42
CA VAL A 430 -13.97 -10.00 -10.48
C VAL A 430 -13.47 -8.65 -10.98
N TYR A 431 -13.18 -8.53 -12.28
CA TYR A 431 -12.77 -7.27 -12.90
C TYR A 431 -13.82 -6.16 -12.77
N SER A 432 -15.09 -6.48 -13.07
CA SER A 432 -16.22 -5.55 -12.96
C SER A 432 -16.46 -5.10 -11.52
N LEU A 433 -16.41 -6.03 -10.55
CA LEU A 433 -16.58 -5.75 -9.12
C LEU A 433 -15.44 -4.87 -8.59
N PHE A 434 -14.20 -5.16 -8.98
CA PHE A 434 -13.03 -4.35 -8.60
C PHE A 434 -13.09 -2.93 -9.16
N MET A 435 -13.43 -2.76 -10.44
CA MET A 435 -13.67 -1.44 -11.03
C MET A 435 -14.78 -0.67 -10.29
N GLY A 436 -15.87 -1.36 -9.96
CA GLY A 436 -16.96 -0.78 -9.17
C GLY A 436 -16.50 -0.30 -7.80
N ALA A 437 -15.64 -1.06 -7.12
CA ALA A 437 -15.03 -0.67 -5.85
C ALA A 437 -14.12 0.56 -6.00
N ILE A 438 -13.27 0.63 -7.03
CA ILE A 438 -12.44 1.81 -7.32
C ILE A 438 -13.29 3.08 -7.49
N ILE A 439 -14.36 3.00 -8.28
CA ILE A 439 -15.28 4.13 -8.48
C ILE A 439 -15.91 4.55 -7.16
N TRP A 440 -16.38 3.57 -6.36
CA TRP A 440 -16.96 3.86 -5.05
C TRP A 440 -15.95 4.54 -4.12
N TYR A 441 -14.69 4.09 -4.08
CA TYR A 441 -13.65 4.72 -3.27
C TYR A 441 -13.36 6.15 -3.71
N ARG A 442 -13.23 6.40 -5.01
CA ARG A 442 -13.06 7.74 -5.58
C ARG A 442 -14.19 8.69 -5.17
N ASP A 443 -15.43 8.22 -5.15
CA ASP A 443 -16.58 9.07 -4.87
C ASP A 443 -16.82 9.28 -3.37
N ASN A 444 -16.56 8.27 -2.54
CA ASN A 444 -16.98 8.23 -1.13
C ASN A 444 -15.83 8.26 -0.11
N ASP A 445 -14.64 7.73 -0.43
CA ASP A 445 -13.54 7.56 0.54
C ASP A 445 -12.15 7.85 -0.03
N ARG A 446 -12.08 8.80 -0.97
CA ARG A 446 -10.91 9.10 -1.81
C ARG A 446 -9.61 9.48 -1.11
N PHE A 447 -9.67 9.83 0.17
CA PHE A 447 -8.53 10.24 1.00
C PHE A 447 -8.22 9.24 2.12
N ASN A 448 -8.89 8.09 2.12
CA ASN A 448 -8.57 6.99 3.03
C ASN A 448 -7.20 6.41 2.68
N PRO A 449 -6.27 6.23 3.63
CA PRO A 449 -4.98 5.60 3.37
C PRO A 449 -5.09 4.24 2.65
N ALA A 450 -6.07 3.41 3.02
CA ALA A 450 -6.32 2.13 2.38
C ALA A 450 -6.88 2.25 0.95
N ALA A 451 -7.57 3.35 0.61
CA ALA A 451 -8.01 3.59 -0.77
C ALA A 451 -6.86 4.18 -1.60
N LEU A 452 -6.12 5.13 -1.02
CA LEU A 452 -4.96 5.74 -1.63
C LEU A 452 -3.87 4.71 -1.90
N CYS A 453 -3.69 3.68 -1.06
CA CYS A 453 -2.71 2.65 -1.37
C CYS A 453 -3.07 1.88 -2.64
N ILE A 454 -4.35 1.66 -2.96
CA ILE A 454 -4.79 1.06 -4.23
C ILE A 454 -4.42 1.97 -5.40
N LEU A 455 -4.75 3.27 -5.29
CA LEU A 455 -4.45 4.27 -6.31
C LEU A 455 -2.94 4.34 -6.59
N PHE A 456 -2.12 4.49 -5.55
CA PHE A 456 -0.68 4.62 -5.73
C PHE A 456 0.01 3.28 -6.04
N THR A 457 -0.62 2.13 -5.79
CA THR A 457 -0.16 0.85 -6.36
C THR A 457 -0.39 0.81 -7.88
N HIS A 458 -1.48 1.38 -8.39
CA HIS A 458 -1.68 1.53 -9.84
C HIS A 458 -0.60 2.42 -10.47
N CYS A 459 -0.33 3.59 -9.88
CA CYS A 459 0.74 4.48 -10.35
C CYS A 459 2.10 3.80 -10.30
N TRP A 460 2.41 3.08 -9.21
CA TRP A 460 3.62 2.29 -9.09
C TRP A 460 3.74 1.21 -10.17
N GLN A 461 2.65 0.49 -10.49
CA GLN A 461 2.66 -0.50 -11.57
C GLN A 461 2.95 0.11 -12.95
N LEU A 462 2.52 1.34 -13.19
CA LEU A 462 2.83 2.09 -14.41
C LEU A 462 4.27 2.62 -14.42
N ALA A 463 4.79 3.03 -13.26
CA ALA A 463 6.16 3.50 -13.11
C ALA A 463 7.19 2.37 -12.99
N ASN A 464 6.72 1.13 -12.80
CA ASN A 464 7.55 -0.04 -12.64
C ASN A 464 7.73 -0.78 -13.97
N CYS A 465 8.91 -0.68 -14.57
CA CYS A 465 9.22 -1.39 -15.81
C CYS A 465 9.36 -2.92 -15.64
N ARG A 466 9.15 -3.49 -14.44
CA ARG A 466 9.08 -4.94 -14.20
C ARG A 466 7.97 -5.62 -14.98
N HIS A 467 6.77 -5.06 -14.86
CA HIS A 467 5.52 -5.71 -15.23
C HIS A 467 5.01 -5.23 -16.59
N ARG A 468 5.52 -4.08 -17.07
CA ARG A 468 5.32 -3.54 -18.43
C ARG A 468 3.86 -3.62 -18.90
N PRO A 469 2.91 -3.07 -18.12
CA PRO A 469 1.47 -3.24 -18.36
C PRO A 469 1.04 -2.74 -19.75
N ILE A 470 1.70 -1.71 -20.28
CA ILE A 470 1.42 -1.13 -21.59
C ILE A 470 1.97 -2.01 -22.72
N SER A 471 3.19 -2.55 -22.56
CA SER A 471 3.70 -3.56 -23.48
C SER A 471 2.80 -4.81 -23.52
N LEU A 472 2.29 -5.27 -22.37
CA LEU A 472 1.36 -6.39 -22.26
C LEU A 472 0.05 -6.12 -23.01
N LEU A 473 -0.55 -4.94 -22.82
CA LEU A 473 -1.72 -4.50 -23.60
C LEU A 473 -1.48 -4.63 -25.12
N GLY A 474 -0.28 -4.29 -25.57
CA GLY A 474 0.13 -4.41 -26.99
C GLY A 474 0.20 -5.85 -27.52
N ARG A 475 0.06 -6.87 -26.66
CA ARG A 475 0.10 -8.31 -26.99
C ARG A 475 -1.28 -8.94 -27.11
N THR A 476 -2.29 -8.32 -26.51
CA THR A 476 -3.68 -8.78 -26.60
C THR A 476 -4.24 -8.51 -27.99
N ASP A 477 -5.05 -9.44 -28.48
CA ASP A 477 -5.96 -9.17 -29.58
C ASP A 477 -7.14 -8.35 -29.03
N LEU A 478 -7.34 -7.12 -29.51
CA LEU A 478 -8.44 -6.28 -29.00
C LEU A 478 -9.80 -6.76 -29.51
N ASP A 479 -9.86 -7.49 -30.62
CA ASP A 479 -11.11 -8.02 -31.15
C ASP A 479 -11.71 -9.06 -30.20
N THR A 480 -10.86 -9.87 -29.54
CA THR A 480 -11.27 -10.85 -28.53
C THR A 480 -11.75 -10.22 -27.22
N VAL A 481 -11.53 -8.91 -27.02
CA VAL A 481 -12.01 -8.16 -25.85
C VAL A 481 -12.81 -6.91 -26.22
N SER A 482 -13.25 -6.82 -27.48
CA SER A 482 -13.78 -5.61 -28.12
C SER A 482 -14.99 -4.99 -27.42
N ARG A 483 -15.73 -5.79 -26.65
CA ARG A 483 -16.81 -5.31 -25.79
C ARG A 483 -16.26 -5.11 -24.39
N GLY A 484 -16.02 -3.84 -24.04
CA GLY A 484 -15.59 -3.43 -22.71
C GLY A 484 -16.55 -3.91 -21.61
N ILE A 485 -16.02 -4.03 -20.40
CA ILE A 485 -16.75 -4.52 -19.23
C ILE A 485 -17.23 -3.31 -18.42
N LEU A 486 -18.53 -3.22 -18.17
CA LEU A 486 -19.06 -2.17 -17.30
C LEU A 486 -18.81 -2.47 -15.82
N PRO A 487 -18.57 -1.43 -14.99
CA PRO A 487 -18.33 -1.59 -13.55
C PRO A 487 -19.61 -1.97 -12.80
N THR A 488 -19.47 -2.87 -11.81
CA THR A 488 -20.53 -3.19 -10.86
C THR A 488 -20.33 -2.40 -9.57
N VAL A 489 -20.84 -1.17 -9.53
CA VAL A 489 -20.63 -0.23 -8.41
C VAL A 489 -21.48 -0.64 -7.20
N PRO A 490 -20.88 -0.91 -6.02
CA PRO A 490 -21.64 -1.25 -4.83
C PRO A 490 -22.39 -0.02 -4.28
N GLN A 491 -23.50 -0.28 -3.57
CA GLN A 491 -24.28 0.79 -2.93
C GLN A 491 -23.66 1.25 -1.61
N GLU A 492 -22.97 0.35 -0.92
CA GLU A 492 -22.30 0.60 0.35
C GLU A 492 -20.79 0.40 0.19
N ARG A 493 -20.03 0.66 1.26
CA ARG A 493 -18.59 0.39 1.26
C ARG A 493 -18.35 -1.09 0.91
N PRO A 494 -17.45 -1.41 -0.04
CA PRO A 494 -17.13 -2.78 -0.41
C PRO A 494 -16.79 -3.64 0.82
N SER A 495 -17.53 -4.74 0.99
CA SER A 495 -17.20 -5.78 1.96
C SER A 495 -16.18 -6.77 1.38
N LEU A 496 -15.73 -7.74 2.19
CA LEU A 496 -14.86 -8.82 1.69
C LEU A 496 -15.52 -9.59 0.54
N GLU A 497 -16.80 -9.95 0.69
CA GLU A 497 -17.54 -10.74 -0.30
C GLU A 497 -17.87 -9.95 -1.58
N HIS A 498 -17.82 -8.61 -1.56
CA HIS A 498 -18.02 -7.79 -2.77
C HIS A 498 -17.07 -8.17 -3.90
N PHE A 499 -15.85 -8.62 -3.58
CA PHE A 499 -14.83 -8.92 -4.59
C PHE A 499 -14.93 -10.33 -5.15
N ARG A 500 -15.71 -11.21 -4.53
CA ARG A 500 -15.79 -12.62 -4.92
C ARG A 500 -16.84 -12.81 -6.01
N ALA A 501 -16.47 -13.52 -7.06
CA ALA A 501 -17.40 -13.94 -8.10
C ALA A 501 -18.49 -14.84 -7.50
N CYS A 502 -19.74 -14.50 -7.80
CA CYS A 502 -20.93 -15.20 -7.31
C CYS A 502 -21.93 -15.52 -8.43
N GLY A 503 -21.53 -15.35 -9.70
CA GLY A 503 -22.38 -15.54 -10.86
C GLY A 503 -23.17 -14.28 -11.23
N THR A 504 -22.70 -13.10 -10.82
CA THR A 504 -23.29 -11.82 -11.24
C THR A 504 -23.13 -11.67 -12.74
N LYS A 505 -24.24 -11.45 -13.44
CA LYS A 505 -24.21 -11.26 -14.89
C LYS A 505 -23.53 -9.94 -15.23
N ILE A 506 -22.43 -10.03 -15.97
CA ILE A 506 -21.65 -8.87 -16.39
C ILE A 506 -22.17 -8.27 -17.70
N GLU A 507 -22.32 -6.95 -17.73
CA GLU A 507 -22.69 -6.22 -18.93
C GLU A 507 -21.43 -5.90 -19.75
N ARG A 508 -21.41 -6.37 -21.01
CA ARG A 508 -20.37 -6.07 -22.00
C ARG A 508 -20.91 -5.11 -23.05
N SER A 509 -20.28 -3.95 -23.20
CA SER A 509 -20.80 -2.87 -24.03
C SER A 509 -19.71 -1.87 -24.43
N GLU A 510 -19.83 -1.31 -25.62
CA GLU A 510 -19.03 -0.14 -26.06
C GLU A 510 -19.24 1.07 -25.14
N ARG A 511 -20.33 1.09 -24.37
CA ARG A 511 -20.60 2.11 -23.36
C ARG A 511 -19.46 2.26 -22.34
N ALA A 512 -18.73 1.20 -22.02
CA ALA A 512 -17.59 1.28 -21.12
C ALA A 512 -16.51 2.24 -21.66
N LEU A 513 -16.14 2.10 -22.95
CA LEU A 513 -15.20 3.00 -23.60
C LEU A 513 -15.74 4.43 -23.69
N ILE A 514 -17.04 4.60 -24.02
CA ILE A 514 -17.69 5.91 -24.06
C ILE A 514 -17.64 6.61 -22.68
N ASN A 515 -17.88 5.89 -21.59
CA ASN A 515 -17.78 6.43 -20.23
C ASN A 515 -16.35 6.86 -19.91
N ALA A 516 -15.36 6.02 -20.24
CA ALA A 516 -13.95 6.33 -20.03
C ALA A 516 -13.53 7.60 -20.78
N GLU A 517 -13.97 7.76 -22.03
CA GLU A 517 -13.69 8.95 -22.84
C GLU A 517 -14.40 10.19 -22.31
N ALA A 518 -15.65 10.07 -21.87
CA ALA A 518 -16.37 11.16 -21.25
C ALA A 518 -15.68 11.63 -19.96
N ARG A 519 -15.18 10.69 -19.14
CA ARG A 519 -14.38 11.00 -17.95
C ARG A 519 -13.07 11.68 -18.31
N LEU A 520 -12.33 11.17 -19.30
CA LEU A 520 -11.10 11.77 -19.78
C LEU A 520 -11.33 13.20 -20.30
N GLN A 521 -12.38 13.41 -21.11
CA GLN A 521 -12.73 14.73 -21.63
C GLN A 521 -13.08 15.69 -20.49
N SER A 522 -13.76 15.22 -19.44
CA SER A 522 -14.03 16.03 -18.24
C SER A 522 -12.74 16.50 -17.57
N ILE A 523 -11.73 15.64 -17.43
CA ILE A 523 -10.42 15.99 -16.84
C ILE A 523 -9.71 17.02 -17.72
N VAL A 524 -9.61 16.77 -19.03
CA VAL A 524 -8.91 17.68 -19.97
C VAL A 524 -9.58 19.05 -20.00
N SER A 525 -10.91 19.09 -19.88
CA SER A 525 -11.69 20.33 -19.87
C SER A 525 -11.62 21.10 -18.54
N SER A 526 -11.19 20.45 -17.45
CA SER A 526 -11.13 21.07 -16.11
C SER A 526 -9.81 21.77 -15.80
N ASN A 527 -8.97 22.03 -16.81
CA ASN A 527 -7.62 22.58 -16.66
C ASN A 527 -6.76 21.75 -15.67
N PRO A 528 -6.40 20.52 -16.05
CA PRO A 528 -5.69 19.61 -15.15
C PRO A 528 -4.28 20.13 -14.84
N LEU A 529 -3.68 19.60 -13.76
CA LEU A 529 -2.29 19.91 -13.42
C LEU A 529 -1.35 19.62 -14.61
N PRO A 530 -0.27 20.40 -14.79
CA PRO A 530 0.69 20.14 -15.87
C PRO A 530 1.20 18.70 -15.88
N GLU A 531 1.51 18.14 -14.72
CA GLU A 531 2.01 16.78 -14.55
C GLU A 531 0.94 15.74 -14.94
N THR A 532 -0.30 15.92 -14.48
CA THR A 532 -1.45 15.09 -14.89
C THR A 532 -1.69 15.18 -16.40
N ARG A 533 -1.59 16.40 -16.97
CA ARG A 533 -1.74 16.62 -18.41
C ARG A 533 -0.69 15.86 -19.20
N SER A 534 0.56 15.84 -18.73
CA SER A 534 1.62 15.03 -19.35
C SER A 534 1.30 13.54 -19.31
N VAL A 535 0.72 13.01 -18.23
CA VAL A 535 0.24 11.62 -18.18
C VAL A 535 -0.88 11.39 -19.20
N VAL A 536 -1.81 12.33 -19.33
CA VAL A 536 -2.87 12.25 -20.35
C VAL A 536 -2.28 12.18 -21.76
N GLU A 537 -1.33 13.07 -22.09
CA GLU A 537 -0.76 13.18 -23.42
C GLU A 537 0.15 12.01 -23.79
N LEU A 538 1.00 11.56 -22.86
CA LEU A 538 2.03 10.57 -23.12
C LEU A 538 1.57 9.12 -22.88
N LEU A 539 0.54 8.90 -22.05
CA LEU A 539 0.05 7.57 -21.70
C LEU A 539 -1.41 7.36 -22.07
N VAL A 540 -2.33 8.12 -21.46
CA VAL A 540 -3.76 7.79 -21.50
C VAL A 540 -4.36 7.99 -22.90
N ASN A 541 -4.05 9.09 -23.58
CA ASN A 541 -4.51 9.34 -24.95
C ASN A 541 -4.02 8.26 -25.94
N PRO A 542 -2.71 7.91 -25.96
CA PRO A 542 -2.23 6.77 -26.77
C PRO A 542 -2.93 5.46 -26.45
N VAL A 543 -3.19 5.16 -25.18
CA VAL A 543 -3.89 3.93 -24.77
C VAL A 543 -5.34 3.92 -25.27
N ILE A 544 -6.09 5.01 -25.10
CA ILE A 544 -7.46 5.12 -25.61
C ILE A 544 -7.49 5.03 -27.14
N ALA A 545 -6.55 5.69 -27.83
CA ALA A 545 -6.42 5.59 -29.28
C ALA A 545 -6.14 4.15 -29.74
N TYR A 546 -5.29 3.43 -29.01
CA TYR A 546 -5.00 2.02 -29.29
C TYR A 546 -6.23 1.13 -29.06
N VAL A 547 -6.95 1.31 -27.95
CA VAL A 547 -8.21 0.59 -27.65
C VAL A 547 -9.25 0.80 -28.75
N ARG A 548 -9.30 1.99 -29.38
CA ARG A 548 -10.15 2.28 -30.54
C ARG A 548 -9.72 1.62 -31.86
N GLY A 549 -8.63 0.84 -31.87
CA GLY A 549 -8.07 0.23 -33.07
C GLY A 549 -6.86 0.98 -33.66
N GLY A 550 -6.25 1.89 -32.90
CA GLY A 550 -4.95 2.45 -33.22
C GLY A 550 -3.83 1.40 -33.20
N ASN A 551 -2.74 1.67 -33.91
CA ASN A 551 -1.67 0.67 -34.14
C ASN A 551 -0.43 0.84 -33.25
N SER A 552 -0.40 1.86 -32.39
CA SER A 552 0.77 2.23 -31.59
C SER A 552 0.41 2.42 -30.12
N LEU A 553 1.32 2.00 -29.26
CA LEU A 553 1.33 2.27 -27.82
C LEU A 553 2.68 2.90 -27.46
N PRO A 554 2.74 3.74 -26.42
CA PRO A 554 3.99 4.29 -25.96
C PRO A 554 4.82 3.21 -25.28
N PHE A 555 6.14 3.36 -25.34
CA PHE A 555 7.06 2.57 -24.54
C PHE A 555 7.04 3.05 -23.08
N GLU A 556 7.34 2.15 -22.13
CA GLU A 556 7.37 2.51 -20.70
C GLU A 556 8.31 3.70 -20.41
N SER A 557 9.44 3.76 -21.10
CA SER A 557 10.41 4.86 -20.99
C SER A 557 9.88 6.23 -21.44
N GLU A 558 8.83 6.28 -22.26
CA GLU A 558 8.29 7.53 -22.81
C GLU A 558 7.31 8.24 -21.87
N PHE A 559 6.67 7.50 -20.95
CA PHE A 559 5.67 8.07 -20.03
C PHE A 559 6.03 7.97 -18.56
N VAL A 560 7.00 7.13 -18.17
CA VAL A 560 7.35 6.91 -16.75
C VAL A 560 7.68 8.22 -16.03
N GLY A 561 8.43 9.13 -16.65
CA GLY A 561 8.76 10.43 -16.07
C GLY A 561 7.51 11.27 -15.74
N ALA A 562 6.50 11.22 -16.61
CA ALA A 562 5.22 11.90 -16.37
C ALA A 562 4.42 11.26 -15.22
N VAL A 563 4.44 9.93 -15.11
CA VAL A 563 3.80 9.22 -13.98
C VAL A 563 4.48 9.60 -12.66
N LEU A 564 5.81 9.57 -12.60
CA LEU A 564 6.57 9.96 -11.41
C LEU A 564 6.31 11.41 -11.01
N ALA A 565 6.31 12.34 -11.98
CA ALA A 565 5.97 13.73 -11.74
C ALA A 565 4.56 13.89 -11.18
N ALA A 566 3.59 13.17 -11.75
CA ALA A 566 2.20 13.23 -11.31
C ALA A 566 2.02 12.68 -9.88
N GLU A 567 2.78 11.65 -9.47
CA GLU A 567 2.71 11.09 -8.10
C GLU A 567 3.08 12.13 -7.03
N ILE A 568 4.06 12.99 -7.32
CA ILE A 568 4.56 14.02 -6.40
C ILE A 568 3.92 15.40 -6.60
N ALA A 569 3.04 15.55 -7.60
CA ALA A 569 2.46 16.84 -7.97
C ALA A 569 1.66 17.53 -6.86
N LEU A 570 1.56 18.86 -6.99
CA LEU A 570 0.80 19.74 -6.11
C LEU A 570 -0.14 20.65 -6.95
N PRO A 571 -1.31 21.04 -6.41
CA PRO A 571 -1.84 20.71 -5.09
C PRO A 571 -2.36 19.26 -4.98
N GLN A 572 -2.10 18.63 -3.82
CA GLN A 572 -2.43 17.22 -3.56
C GLN A 572 -3.90 16.85 -3.79
N GLY A 573 -4.84 17.71 -3.41
CA GLY A 573 -6.26 17.40 -3.57
C GLY A 573 -6.70 17.31 -5.02
N GLN A 574 -6.20 18.21 -5.85
CA GLN A 574 -6.45 18.17 -7.28
C GLN A 574 -5.76 16.95 -7.90
N LYS A 575 -4.47 16.71 -7.59
CA LYS A 575 -3.72 15.53 -8.02
C LYS A 575 -4.48 14.23 -7.73
N ILE A 576 -4.90 14.01 -6.48
CA ILE A 576 -5.54 12.75 -6.07
C ILE A 576 -6.83 12.51 -6.87
N MET A 577 -7.65 13.55 -7.06
CA MET A 577 -8.88 13.43 -7.85
C MET A 577 -8.58 13.08 -9.31
N GLU A 578 -7.61 13.78 -9.91
CA GLU A 578 -7.20 13.56 -11.28
C GLU A 578 -6.60 12.16 -11.47
N LEU A 579 -5.72 11.71 -10.58
CA LEU A 579 -5.12 10.37 -10.63
C LEU A 579 -6.16 9.27 -10.45
N TRP A 580 -7.14 9.44 -9.56
CA TRP A 580 -8.28 8.52 -9.47
C TRP A 580 -9.03 8.43 -10.79
N ASP A 581 -9.37 9.57 -11.38
CA ASP A 581 -10.14 9.59 -12.62
C ASP A 581 -9.34 9.00 -13.79
N LEU A 582 -8.03 9.28 -13.90
CA LEU A 582 -7.16 8.64 -14.91
C LEU A 582 -7.03 7.13 -14.71
N THR A 583 -6.92 6.68 -13.45
CA THR A 583 -6.94 5.25 -13.13
C THR A 583 -8.25 4.62 -13.60
N ILE A 584 -9.40 5.22 -13.28
CA ILE A 584 -10.70 4.73 -13.73
C ILE A 584 -10.78 4.69 -15.26
N VAL A 585 -10.27 5.70 -15.98
CA VAL A 585 -10.21 5.67 -17.46
C VAL A 585 -9.44 4.46 -17.98
N MET A 586 -8.26 4.15 -17.41
CA MET A 586 -7.44 3.00 -17.83
C MET A 586 -8.13 1.66 -17.59
N TRP A 587 -8.86 1.51 -16.49
CA TRP A 587 -9.62 0.29 -16.22
C TRP A 587 -10.93 0.23 -17.02
N GLU A 588 -11.74 1.28 -17.00
CA GLU A 588 -13.06 1.31 -17.66
C GLU A 588 -12.97 1.23 -19.20
N SER A 589 -11.87 1.69 -19.80
CA SER A 589 -11.63 1.52 -21.25
C SER A 589 -11.35 0.07 -21.66
N GLY A 590 -11.10 -0.83 -20.71
CA GLY A 590 -10.72 -2.22 -20.97
C GLY A 590 -9.23 -2.42 -21.23
N ALA A 591 -8.40 -1.37 -21.13
CA ALA A 591 -6.95 -1.50 -21.28
C ALA A 591 -6.37 -2.46 -20.22
N MET A 592 -6.76 -2.29 -18.95
CA MET A 592 -6.27 -3.17 -17.88
C MET A 592 -6.86 -4.59 -17.96
N TRP A 593 -8.08 -4.76 -18.49
CA TRP A 593 -8.64 -6.08 -18.81
C TRP A 593 -7.74 -6.79 -19.82
N ALA A 594 -7.45 -6.13 -20.95
CA ALA A 594 -6.59 -6.67 -21.99
C ALA A 594 -5.17 -6.99 -21.48
N THR A 595 -4.58 -6.14 -20.63
CA THR A 595 -3.29 -6.40 -19.98
C THR A 595 -3.31 -7.70 -19.17
N GLY A 596 -4.34 -7.92 -18.34
CA GLY A 596 -4.47 -9.16 -17.55
C GLY A 596 -4.66 -10.41 -18.42
N ILE A 597 -5.42 -10.30 -19.51
CA ILE A 597 -5.61 -11.41 -20.46
C ILE A 597 -4.30 -11.78 -21.18
N ALA A 598 -3.52 -10.78 -21.59
CA ALA A 598 -2.18 -11.05 -22.12
C ALA A 598 -1.28 -11.69 -21.07
N SER A 599 -1.35 -11.23 -19.81
CA SER A 599 -0.58 -11.80 -18.71
C SER A 599 -0.86 -13.29 -18.53
N LEU A 600 -2.11 -13.74 -18.59
CA LEU A 600 -2.48 -15.18 -18.49
C LEU A 600 -1.78 -16.10 -19.49
N CYS A 601 -1.30 -15.56 -20.62
CA CYS A 601 -0.56 -16.33 -21.62
C CYS A 601 0.94 -16.49 -21.27
N TYR A 602 1.39 -16.00 -20.11
CA TYR A 602 2.79 -16.10 -19.69
C TYR A 602 3.19 -17.55 -19.48
N THR A 603 4.33 -17.94 -20.06
CA THR A 603 4.89 -19.28 -19.89
C THR A 603 6.25 -19.14 -19.23
N HIS A 604 6.35 -19.65 -18.00
CA HIS A 604 7.60 -19.62 -17.25
C HIS A 604 8.48 -20.81 -17.67
N THR A 605 9.76 -20.56 -17.96
CA THR A 605 10.69 -21.60 -18.46
C THR A 605 11.08 -22.65 -17.40
N GLY A 606 10.54 -22.55 -16.19
CA GLY A 606 10.55 -23.61 -15.20
C GLY A 606 11.83 -23.73 -14.36
N LYS A 607 12.70 -22.71 -14.36
CA LYS A 607 13.99 -22.79 -13.65
C LYS A 607 13.87 -22.62 -12.13
N PHE A 608 12.96 -21.76 -11.64
CA PHE A 608 12.75 -21.50 -10.20
C PHE A 608 11.26 -21.29 -9.88
N ASN A 609 10.84 -21.62 -8.67
CA ASN A 609 9.47 -21.48 -8.11
C ASN A 609 9.16 -20.06 -7.58
N CYS A 610 9.98 -19.07 -7.95
CA CYS A 610 9.80 -17.66 -7.63
C CYS A 610 10.52 -16.81 -8.69
N ASP A 611 9.77 -16.21 -9.62
CA ASP A 611 10.35 -15.32 -10.65
C ASP A 611 10.59 -13.92 -10.08
N ARG A 612 11.63 -13.81 -9.25
CA ARG A 612 12.09 -12.53 -8.70
C ARG A 612 13.05 -11.80 -9.64
N ALA A 613 13.43 -12.43 -10.76
CA ALA A 613 14.32 -11.90 -11.80
C ALA A 613 15.63 -11.25 -11.26
N ARG A 614 16.13 -11.69 -10.09
CA ARG A 614 17.29 -11.08 -9.41
C ARG A 614 18.59 -11.15 -10.20
N ASP A 615 18.69 -12.05 -11.19
CA ASP A 615 19.87 -12.20 -12.04
C ASP A 615 20.16 -10.95 -12.90
N ASP A 616 19.15 -10.10 -13.10
CA ASP A 616 19.34 -8.78 -13.73
C ASP A 616 20.26 -7.89 -12.90
N LEU A 617 20.50 -8.16 -11.62
CA LEU A 617 21.44 -7.40 -10.76
C LEU A 617 22.91 -7.78 -11.00
N SER A 618 23.20 -8.73 -11.90
CA SER A 618 24.58 -9.03 -12.29
C SER A 618 25.19 -7.86 -13.07
N GLY A 619 26.44 -7.52 -12.77
CA GLY A 619 27.13 -6.35 -13.34
C GLY A 619 27.23 -6.35 -14.88
N THR A 620 26.92 -7.46 -15.54
CA THR A 620 26.85 -7.61 -17.00
C THR A 620 25.54 -7.12 -17.63
N THR A 621 24.47 -7.00 -16.85
CA THR A 621 23.16 -6.54 -17.35
C THR A 621 23.07 -5.00 -17.38
N TRP A 622 23.95 -4.32 -16.65
CA TRP A 622 23.99 -2.85 -16.48
C TRP A 622 25.21 -2.17 -17.12
N SER A 623 26.05 -2.93 -17.82
CA SER A 623 27.17 -2.44 -18.66
C SER A 623 26.74 -2.31 -20.10
#